data_AF-B5H4J3-F1
#
_entry.id   AF-B5H4J3-F1
#
_cell.length_a   1.000
_cell.length_b   1.000
_cell.length_c   1.000
_cell.angle_alpha   90.00
_cell.angle_beta   90.00
_cell.angle_gamma   90.00
#
_symmetry.space_group_name_H-M   'P 1'
#
loop_
_entity.id
_entity.type
_entity.pdbx_description
1 polymer ?
#
loop_
_entity_poly.entity_id
_entity_poly.type
_entity_poly.pdbx_seq_one_letter_code
_entity_poly.pdbx_strand_id
1 'polypeptide(L)'
;MVHVTFPGVRSVVVVTEHGFPHEEHVMARISLDPRRSLFLRAAQWYSKRAYGKVLDPVRALGHNPRTLRAYLRFEMAVGRWNKLDADLKALAVMASAASIGCSWCMDFGHWENRQRGMDARKVREVPLWRESDAYTVLERDVMEFAEAMTANPPEIDDDLAARLVAALGEAAFVELTAIVAVENLRSRMNTALGLTSQGFKDHCEIPAREQAAAPAAAGEVSAG
;
A
#
# COMPACT_ATOMS: atom_id res chain seq x y z
N MET A 1 -40.74 -27.76 7.46
CA MET A 1 -40.40 -29.18 7.71
C MET A 1 -40.99 -30.00 6.58
N VAL A 2 -40.19 -30.35 5.58
CA VAL A 2 -40.54 -31.30 4.53
C VAL A 2 -39.37 -32.25 4.43
N HIS A 3 -39.55 -33.45 4.98
CA HIS A 3 -38.61 -34.56 4.89
C HIS A 3 -38.81 -35.26 3.54
N VAL A 4 -37.74 -35.44 2.79
CA VAL A 4 -37.70 -36.39 1.67
C VAL A 4 -36.58 -37.38 1.96
N THR A 5 -36.96 -38.62 2.23
CA THR A 5 -36.06 -39.75 2.52
C THR A 5 -36.00 -40.64 1.28
N PHE A 6 -34.80 -40.93 0.78
CA PHE A 6 -34.57 -41.97 -0.24
C PHE A 6 -33.76 -43.12 0.36
N PRO A 7 -34.19 -44.39 0.23
CA PRO A 7 -33.45 -45.54 0.72
C PRO A 7 -32.53 -46.11 -0.38
N GLY A 8 -31.30 -46.53 -0.01
CA GLY A 8 -30.64 -47.64 -0.71
C GLY A 8 -29.54 -47.36 -1.73
N VAL A 9 -28.87 -46.21 -1.75
CA VAL A 9 -27.65 -46.04 -2.57
C VAL A 9 -26.43 -45.84 -1.67
N ARG A 10 -25.52 -46.82 -1.71
CA ARG A 10 -24.20 -46.77 -1.06
C ARG A 10 -23.42 -45.57 -1.58
N SER A 11 -23.03 -44.68 -0.67
CA SER A 11 -22.09 -43.59 -0.91
C SER A 11 -20.78 -44.14 -1.47
N VAL A 12 -20.48 -43.87 -2.75
CA VAL A 12 -19.12 -44.01 -3.26
C VAL A 12 -18.44 -42.67 -3.06
N VAL A 13 -17.70 -42.56 -1.96
CA VAL A 13 -16.78 -41.45 -1.73
C VAL A 13 -15.60 -41.65 -2.67
N VAL A 14 -15.60 -40.95 -3.79
CA VAL A 14 -14.38 -40.78 -4.59
C VAL A 14 -13.56 -39.71 -3.88
N VAL A 15 -12.59 -40.16 -3.09
CA VAL A 15 -11.55 -39.31 -2.52
C VAL A 15 -10.63 -38.89 -3.68
N THR A 16 -10.87 -37.73 -4.26
CA THR A 16 -9.82 -37.04 -5.02
C THR A 16 -8.95 -36.30 -4.03
N GLU A 17 -7.85 -36.95 -3.61
CA GLU A 17 -6.73 -36.31 -2.94
C GLU A 17 -6.10 -35.27 -3.88
N HIS A 18 -6.50 -34.01 -3.73
CA HIS A 18 -5.62 -32.87 -4.00
C HIS A 18 -5.91 -31.79 -2.96
N GLY A 19 -5.39 -32.01 -1.77
CA GLY A 19 -5.25 -30.98 -0.76
C GLY A 19 -4.24 -29.94 -1.24
N PHE A 20 -4.74 -28.85 -1.82
CA PHE A 20 -4.04 -27.58 -1.79
C PHE A 20 -4.41 -26.88 -0.48
N PRO A 21 -3.44 -26.45 0.34
CA PRO A 21 -3.75 -25.66 1.52
C PRO A 21 -4.27 -24.30 1.04
N HIS A 22 -5.59 -24.13 1.03
CA HIS A 22 -6.23 -22.82 0.95
C HIS A 22 -6.39 -22.30 2.38
N GLU A 23 -5.30 -21.77 2.93
CA GLU A 23 -5.41 -20.79 4.00
C GLU A 23 -4.88 -19.45 3.49
N GLU A 24 -5.74 -18.44 3.65
CA GLU A 24 -5.40 -17.01 3.72
C GLU A 24 -5.11 -16.22 2.43
N HIS A 25 -6.16 -15.98 1.62
CA HIS A 25 -6.31 -14.75 0.80
C HIS A 25 -7.79 -14.54 0.41
N VAL A 26 -8.69 -14.60 1.38
CA VAL A 26 -10.10 -14.19 1.18
C VAL A 26 -10.13 -12.67 1.17
N MET A 27 -9.82 -11.99 0.06
CA MET A 27 -10.12 -10.55 -0.09
C MET A 27 -10.15 -10.05 -1.55
N ALA A 28 -9.39 -10.66 -2.47
CA ALA A 28 -9.37 -10.21 -3.86
C ALA A 28 -10.70 -10.51 -4.57
N ARG A 29 -11.24 -9.51 -5.30
CA ARG A 29 -12.50 -9.65 -6.07
C ARG A 29 -12.33 -10.49 -7.35
N ILE A 30 -11.09 -10.74 -7.75
CA ILE A 30 -10.74 -11.62 -8.87
C ILE A 30 -9.67 -12.62 -8.44
N SER A 31 -9.60 -13.75 -9.16
CA SER A 31 -8.51 -14.73 -8.97
C SER A 31 -7.14 -14.06 -9.13
N LEU A 32 -6.13 -14.52 -8.39
CA LEU A 32 -4.73 -14.10 -8.55
C LEU A 32 -3.88 -15.15 -9.30
N ASP A 33 -4.53 -16.09 -10.00
CA ASP A 33 -3.89 -17.08 -10.87
C ASP A 33 -4.23 -16.83 -12.36
N PRO A 34 -3.60 -15.84 -13.01
CA PRO A 34 -3.79 -15.58 -14.43
C PRO A 34 -3.17 -16.66 -15.32
N ARG A 35 -3.68 -16.79 -16.56
CA ARG A 35 -3.13 -17.73 -17.55
C ARG A 35 -1.63 -17.53 -17.75
N ARG A 36 -0.89 -18.62 -17.57
CA ARG A 36 0.57 -18.63 -17.71
C ARG A 36 1.00 -18.21 -19.12
N SER A 37 1.92 -17.26 -19.20
CA SER A 37 2.58 -16.85 -20.44
C SER A 37 4.05 -16.55 -20.17
N LEU A 38 4.90 -16.59 -21.20
CA LEU A 38 6.32 -16.24 -21.05
C LEU A 38 6.50 -14.82 -20.53
N PHE A 39 5.68 -13.88 -21.01
CA PHE A 39 5.67 -12.50 -20.54
C PHE A 39 5.33 -12.41 -19.06
N LEU A 40 4.25 -13.06 -18.60
CA LEU A 40 3.87 -13.05 -17.20
C LEU A 40 4.93 -13.71 -16.31
N ARG A 41 5.52 -14.83 -16.75
CA ARG A 41 6.62 -15.50 -16.03
C ARG A 41 7.81 -14.56 -15.84
N ALA A 42 8.19 -13.83 -16.88
CA ALA A 42 9.25 -12.84 -16.80
C ALA A 42 8.90 -11.68 -15.84
N ALA A 43 7.67 -11.17 -15.89
CA ALA A 43 7.20 -10.13 -14.97
C ALA A 43 7.19 -10.60 -13.50
N GLN A 44 6.70 -11.81 -13.23
CA GLN A 44 6.70 -12.40 -11.89
C GLN A 44 8.13 -12.69 -11.39
N TRP A 45 9.01 -13.17 -12.27
CA TRP A 45 10.43 -13.36 -11.94
C TRP A 45 11.10 -12.04 -11.57
N TYR A 46 10.88 -10.99 -12.36
CA TYR A 46 11.40 -9.64 -12.07
C TYR A 46 10.86 -9.14 -10.73
N SER A 47 9.54 -9.27 -10.50
CA SER A 47 8.91 -8.89 -9.23
C SER A 47 9.56 -9.59 -8.04
N LYS A 48 9.75 -10.91 -8.12
CA LYS A 48 10.38 -11.68 -7.05
C LYS A 48 11.84 -11.25 -6.82
N ARG A 49 12.57 -10.93 -7.89
CA ARG A 49 13.96 -10.48 -7.81
C ARG A 49 14.08 -9.07 -7.22
N ALA A 50 13.21 -8.15 -7.61
CA ALA A 50 13.25 -6.75 -7.19
C ALA A 50 12.64 -6.54 -5.80
N TYR A 51 11.56 -7.25 -5.47
CA TYR A 51 10.75 -7.00 -4.27
C TYR A 51 10.68 -8.19 -3.30
N GLY A 52 11.37 -9.30 -3.59
CA GLY A 52 11.35 -10.52 -2.77
C GLY A 52 10.08 -11.37 -2.92
N LYS A 53 8.96 -10.79 -3.35
CA LYS A 53 7.67 -11.47 -3.60
C LYS A 53 7.07 -11.07 -4.94
N VAL A 54 6.12 -11.88 -5.42
CA VAL A 54 5.29 -11.51 -6.58
C VAL A 54 4.17 -10.60 -6.08
N LEU A 55 4.14 -9.36 -6.57
CA LEU A 55 3.11 -8.39 -6.19
C LEU A 55 1.72 -8.86 -6.64
N ASP A 56 0.74 -8.81 -5.75
CA ASP A 56 -0.64 -9.16 -6.10
C ASP A 56 -1.26 -8.29 -7.21
N PRO A 57 -0.96 -6.98 -7.31
CA PRO A 57 -1.37 -6.18 -8.46
C PRO A 57 -0.85 -6.73 -9.81
N VAL A 58 0.37 -7.28 -9.85
CA VAL A 58 0.93 -7.90 -11.06
C VAL A 58 0.16 -9.18 -11.42
N ARG A 59 -0.26 -9.97 -10.43
CA ARG A 59 -1.10 -11.15 -10.65
C ARG A 59 -2.49 -10.78 -11.14
N ALA A 60 -3.13 -9.80 -10.50
CA ALA A 60 -4.46 -9.31 -10.87
C ALA A 60 -4.47 -8.77 -12.31
N LEU A 61 -3.51 -7.90 -12.65
CA LEU A 61 -3.35 -7.36 -14.01
C LEU A 61 -2.96 -8.43 -15.03
N GLY A 62 -2.37 -9.55 -14.59
CA GLY A 62 -1.99 -10.67 -15.45
C GLY A 62 -3.17 -11.30 -16.22
N HIS A 63 -4.41 -11.11 -15.75
CA HIS A 63 -5.61 -11.51 -16.49
C HIS A 63 -5.81 -10.73 -17.79
N ASN A 64 -5.16 -9.56 -17.92
CA ASN A 64 -5.12 -8.77 -19.15
C ASN A 64 -3.68 -8.36 -19.51
N PRO A 65 -2.99 -9.11 -20.38
CA PRO A 65 -1.57 -8.87 -20.67
C PRO A 65 -1.30 -7.54 -21.38
N ARG A 66 -2.29 -6.97 -22.09
CA ARG A 66 -2.16 -5.64 -22.71
C ARG A 66 -2.13 -4.56 -21.63
N THR A 67 -3.07 -4.63 -20.68
CA THR A 67 -3.12 -3.72 -19.53
C THR A 67 -1.88 -3.86 -18.66
N LEU A 68 -1.48 -5.09 -18.30
CA LEU A 68 -0.26 -5.33 -17.52
C LEU A 68 0.98 -4.71 -18.18
N ARG A 69 1.13 -4.87 -19.50
CA ARG A 69 2.29 -4.33 -20.23
C ARG A 69 2.30 -2.80 -20.22
N ALA A 70 1.15 -2.15 -20.42
CA ALA A 70 1.05 -0.69 -20.36
C ALA A 70 1.37 -0.18 -18.95
N TYR A 71 0.78 -0.82 -17.93
CA TYR A 71 0.99 -0.49 -16.53
C TYR A 71 2.47 -0.64 -16.12
N LEU A 72 3.12 -1.76 -16.43
CA LEU A 72 4.54 -1.97 -16.11
C LEU A 72 5.45 -0.96 -16.80
N ARG A 73 5.16 -0.59 -18.06
CA ARG A 73 5.95 0.45 -18.76
C ARG A 73 5.80 1.81 -18.09
N PHE A 74 4.59 2.14 -17.68
CA PHE A 74 4.30 3.37 -16.96
C PHE A 74 5.05 3.40 -15.61
N GLU A 75 4.94 2.34 -14.81
CA GLU A 75 5.64 2.22 -13.52
C GLU A 75 7.17 2.29 -13.66
N MET A 76 7.74 1.66 -14.70
CA MET A 76 9.18 1.79 -15.00
C MET A 76 9.60 3.21 -15.37
N ALA A 77 8.72 3.98 -16.02
CA ALA A 77 8.99 5.39 -16.32
C ALA A 77 8.90 6.26 -15.06
N VAL A 78 7.88 6.03 -14.21
CA VAL A 78 7.72 6.69 -12.91
C VAL A 78 8.95 6.48 -12.03
N GLY A 79 9.49 5.25 -11.99
CA GLY A 79 10.69 4.93 -11.20
C GLY A 79 11.97 5.64 -11.65
N ARG A 80 11.97 6.32 -12.80
CA ARG A 80 13.11 7.10 -13.32
C ARG A 80 13.01 8.60 -13.05
N TRP A 81 11.87 9.07 -12.55
CA TRP A 81 11.67 10.47 -12.20
C TRP A 81 12.57 10.87 -11.03
N ASN A 82 13.20 12.03 -11.12
CA ASN A 82 14.29 12.46 -10.22
C ASN A 82 14.35 13.97 -9.97
N LYS A 83 13.29 14.72 -10.27
CA LYS A 83 13.21 16.16 -9.98
C LYS A 83 12.71 16.43 -8.57
N LEU A 84 11.82 15.59 -8.06
CA LEU A 84 11.40 15.66 -6.67
C LEU A 84 12.31 14.79 -5.80
N ASP A 85 12.69 15.32 -4.64
CA ASP A 85 13.40 14.57 -3.61
C ASP A 85 12.71 13.23 -3.28
N ALA A 86 13.51 12.20 -3.02
CA ALA A 86 13.00 10.84 -2.86
C ALA A 86 12.13 10.69 -1.60
N ASP A 87 12.46 11.39 -0.51
CA ASP A 87 11.72 11.32 0.75
C ASP A 87 10.43 12.13 0.64
N LEU A 88 10.46 13.31 -0.01
CA LEU A 88 9.24 14.07 -0.30
C LEU A 88 8.28 13.27 -1.20
N LYS A 89 8.80 12.59 -2.21
CA LYS A 89 8.04 11.68 -3.08
C LYS A 89 7.40 10.55 -2.27
N ALA A 90 8.16 9.95 -1.35
CA ALA A 90 7.67 8.89 -0.47
C ALA A 90 6.54 9.38 0.45
N LEU A 91 6.69 10.57 1.05
CA LEU A 91 5.66 11.17 1.90
C LEU A 91 4.37 11.48 1.13
N ALA A 92 4.48 12.07 -0.07
CA ALA A 92 3.31 12.34 -0.92
C ALA A 92 2.54 11.06 -1.26
N VAL A 93 3.26 9.99 -1.62
CA VAL A 93 2.69 8.67 -1.90
C VAL A 93 2.02 8.10 -0.65
N MET A 94 2.72 8.05 0.48
CA MET A 94 2.16 7.45 1.69
C MET A 94 0.97 8.24 2.23
N ALA A 95 0.98 9.58 2.17
CA ALA A 95 -0.15 10.42 2.57
C ALA A 95 -1.37 10.19 1.67
N SER A 96 -1.18 10.11 0.35
CA SER A 96 -2.27 9.80 -0.59
C SER A 96 -2.86 8.40 -0.32
N ALA A 97 -2.00 7.39 -0.13
CA ALA A 97 -2.41 6.02 0.17
C ALA A 97 -3.19 5.93 1.50
N ALA A 98 -2.73 6.64 2.53
CA ALA A 98 -3.41 6.73 3.83
C ALA A 98 -4.78 7.40 3.70
N SER A 99 -4.86 8.53 2.98
CA SER A 99 -6.11 9.27 2.73
C SER A 99 -7.15 8.42 1.99
N ILE A 100 -6.73 7.61 1.00
CA ILE A 100 -7.62 6.69 0.26
C ILE A 100 -7.98 5.46 1.10
N GLY A 101 -7.18 5.11 2.11
CA GLY A 101 -7.31 3.88 2.88
C GLY A 101 -6.79 2.63 2.17
N CYS A 102 -5.82 2.76 1.26
CA CYS A 102 -5.23 1.61 0.57
C CYS A 102 -4.25 0.85 1.48
N SER A 103 -4.73 -0.21 2.13
CA SER A 103 -3.89 -1.02 3.03
C SER A 103 -2.70 -1.69 2.33
N TRP A 104 -2.87 -2.15 1.09
CA TRP A 104 -1.78 -2.72 0.29
C TRP A 104 -0.68 -1.69 0.01
N CYS A 105 -1.08 -0.46 -0.33
CA CYS A 105 -0.16 0.62 -0.68
C CYS A 105 0.61 1.10 0.56
N MET A 106 -0.05 1.19 1.72
CA MET A 106 0.60 1.49 2.99
C MET A 106 1.58 0.38 3.43
N ASP A 107 1.20 -0.89 3.25
CA ASP A 107 2.04 -2.05 3.53
C ASP A 107 3.32 -2.05 2.66
N PHE A 108 3.15 -1.93 1.34
CA PHE A 108 4.27 -1.86 0.40
C PHE A 108 5.13 -0.62 0.62
N GLY A 109 4.51 0.55 0.81
CA GLY A 109 5.21 1.81 1.04
C GLY A 109 6.02 1.81 2.33
N HIS A 110 5.54 1.18 3.40
CA HIS A 110 6.31 1.01 4.62
C HIS A 110 7.60 0.23 4.34
N TRP A 111 7.48 -0.93 3.69
CA TRP A 111 8.62 -1.75 3.33
C TRP A 111 9.59 -1.03 2.39
N GLU A 112 9.09 -0.45 1.30
CA GLU A 112 9.92 0.19 0.28
C GLU A 112 10.75 1.34 0.86
N ASN A 113 10.13 2.21 1.67
CA ASN A 113 10.81 3.37 2.23
C ASN A 113 11.80 2.99 3.34
N ARG A 114 11.49 1.94 4.12
CA ARG A 114 12.46 1.37 5.07
C ARG A 114 13.68 0.79 4.37
N GLN A 115 13.49 0.08 3.26
CA GLN A 115 14.59 -0.47 2.46
C GLN A 115 15.48 0.61 1.84
N ARG A 116 14.94 1.80 1.57
CA ARG A 116 15.69 2.97 1.07
C ARG A 116 16.42 3.75 2.17
N GLY A 117 16.24 3.38 3.43
CA GLY A 117 16.90 4.03 4.57
C GLY A 117 16.17 5.27 5.11
N MET A 118 14.91 5.49 4.73
CA MET A 118 14.09 6.56 5.28
C MET A 118 13.89 6.37 6.79
N ASP A 119 13.81 7.48 7.53
CA ASP A 119 13.54 7.48 8.97
C ASP A 119 12.27 6.66 9.28
N ALA A 120 12.43 5.60 10.08
CA ALA A 120 11.35 4.71 10.48
C ALA A 120 10.21 5.44 11.19
N ARG A 121 10.53 6.53 11.90
CA ARG A 121 9.54 7.35 12.60
C ARG A 121 8.63 8.06 11.60
N LYS A 122 9.21 8.72 10.59
CA LYS A 122 8.46 9.35 9.50
C LYS A 122 7.59 8.34 8.78
N VAL A 123 8.13 7.19 8.37
CA VAL A 123 7.35 6.16 7.67
C VAL A 123 6.15 5.67 8.50
N ARG A 124 6.32 5.47 9.82
CA ARG A 124 5.24 5.00 10.70
C ARG A 124 4.19 6.06 10.98
N GLU A 125 4.60 7.31 11.13
CA GLU A 125 3.74 8.41 11.61
C GLU A 125 2.99 9.11 10.47
N VAL A 126 3.10 8.65 9.21
CA VAL A 126 2.38 9.28 8.09
C VAL A 126 0.88 9.39 8.34
N PRO A 127 0.15 8.36 8.84
CA PRO A 127 -1.28 8.51 9.10
C PRO A 127 -1.64 9.54 10.19
N LEU A 128 -0.66 9.94 11.02
CA LEU A 128 -0.82 10.87 12.13
C LEU A 128 0.04 12.13 11.93
N TRP A 129 0.37 12.46 10.68
CA TRP A 129 1.39 13.45 10.37
C TRP A 129 1.07 14.85 10.89
N ARG A 130 -0.22 15.20 11.00
CA ARG A 130 -0.66 16.50 11.52
C ARG A 130 -0.24 16.69 12.97
N GLU A 131 -0.27 15.62 13.76
CA GLU A 131 0.05 15.59 15.19
C GLU A 131 1.54 15.33 15.47
N SER A 132 2.26 14.72 14.52
CA SER A 132 3.65 14.29 14.68
C SER A 132 4.67 15.43 14.48
N ASP A 133 5.60 15.58 15.41
CA ASP A 133 6.75 16.50 15.28
C ASP A 133 7.87 15.96 14.36
N ALA A 134 7.64 14.87 13.61
CA ALA A 134 8.64 14.28 12.72
C ALA A 134 8.96 15.10 11.47
N TYR A 135 8.04 15.96 11.09
CA TYR A 135 8.03 16.54 9.76
C TYR A 135 8.39 18.02 9.80
N THR A 136 9.28 18.39 8.90
CA THR A 136 9.56 19.78 8.57
C THR A 136 8.33 20.46 7.96
N VAL A 137 8.36 21.79 7.87
CA VAL A 137 7.29 22.56 7.21
C VAL A 137 7.10 22.07 5.78
N LEU A 138 8.16 21.97 4.98
CA LEU A 138 8.06 21.51 3.59
C LEU A 138 7.45 20.11 3.46
N GLU A 139 7.80 19.18 4.36
CA GLU A 139 7.24 17.83 4.35
C GLU A 139 5.74 17.82 4.67
N ARG A 140 5.32 18.68 5.62
CA ARG A 140 3.90 18.88 5.95
C ARG A 140 3.14 19.48 4.76
N ASP A 141 3.72 20.46 4.08
CA ASP A 141 3.15 21.07 2.87
C ASP A 141 2.94 20.02 1.77
N VAL A 142 3.92 19.14 1.56
CA VAL A 142 3.85 18.06 0.58
C VAL A 142 2.74 17.06 0.91
N MET A 143 2.60 16.67 2.18
CA MET A 143 1.53 15.76 2.62
C MET A 143 0.15 16.42 2.57
N GLU A 144 0.07 17.70 2.93
CA GLU A 144 -1.17 18.49 2.81
C GLU A 144 -1.63 18.59 1.36
N PHE A 145 -0.73 18.90 0.43
CA PHE A 145 -1.02 18.92 -0.99
C PHE A 145 -1.45 17.55 -1.52
N ALA A 146 -0.80 16.47 -1.06
CA ALA A 146 -1.16 15.12 -1.43
C ALA A 146 -2.59 14.73 -0.98
N GLU A 147 -2.98 15.09 0.25
CA GLU A 147 -4.35 14.90 0.74
C GLU A 147 -5.36 15.73 -0.05
N ALA A 148 -5.08 17.02 -0.27
CA ALA A 148 -5.92 17.96 -1.00
C ALA A 148 -6.21 17.50 -2.44
N MET A 149 -5.18 17.08 -3.17
CA MET A 149 -5.31 16.56 -4.54
C MET A 149 -6.00 15.19 -4.59
N THR A 150 -5.97 14.43 -3.50
CA THR A 150 -6.59 13.10 -3.39
C THR A 150 -8.09 13.17 -3.03
N ALA A 151 -8.54 14.30 -2.48
CA ALA A 151 -9.92 14.54 -2.09
C ALA A 151 -10.91 14.39 -3.27
N ASN A 152 -12.20 14.25 -2.95
CA ASN A 152 -13.27 14.14 -3.93
C ASN A 152 -14.45 15.05 -3.56
N PRO A 153 -14.60 16.23 -4.21
CA PRO A 153 -13.76 16.74 -5.30
C PRO A 153 -12.34 17.14 -4.81
N PRO A 154 -11.34 17.15 -5.70
CA PRO A 154 -10.02 17.68 -5.38
C PRO A 154 -10.09 19.20 -5.22
N GLU A 155 -9.60 19.70 -4.10
CA GLU A 155 -9.56 21.13 -3.78
C GLU A 155 -8.17 21.48 -3.29
N ILE A 156 -7.42 22.22 -4.11
CA ILE A 156 -6.05 22.64 -3.80
C ILE A 156 -6.08 24.15 -3.56
N ASP A 157 -5.56 24.55 -2.40
CA ASP A 157 -5.36 25.96 -2.07
C ASP A 157 -4.21 26.55 -2.91
N ASP A 158 -4.45 27.71 -3.52
CA ASP A 158 -3.48 28.39 -4.39
C ASP A 158 -2.25 28.88 -3.60
N ASP A 159 -2.43 29.26 -2.33
CA ASP A 159 -1.33 29.68 -1.46
C ASP A 159 -0.42 28.49 -1.12
N LEU A 160 -1.00 27.30 -0.87
CA LEU A 160 -0.28 26.02 -0.74
C LEU A 160 0.48 25.65 -2.02
N ALA A 161 -0.13 25.80 -3.19
CA ALA A 161 0.55 25.54 -4.45
C ALA A 161 1.72 26.52 -4.66
N ALA A 162 1.51 27.81 -4.42
CA ALA A 162 2.52 28.85 -4.60
C ALA A 162 3.74 28.64 -3.69
N ARG A 163 3.53 28.31 -2.40
CA ARG A 163 4.64 28.03 -1.47
C ARG A 163 5.43 26.78 -1.85
N LEU A 164 4.76 25.73 -2.33
CA LEU A 164 5.43 24.53 -2.83
C LEU A 164 6.23 24.80 -4.10
N VAL A 165 5.69 25.57 -5.05
CA VAL A 165 6.42 25.99 -6.26
C VAL A 165 7.64 26.83 -5.89
N ALA A 166 7.52 27.74 -4.93
CA ALA A 166 8.65 28.56 -4.48
C ALA A 166 9.74 27.72 -3.79
N ALA A 167 9.37 26.71 -3.00
CA ALA A 167 10.31 25.88 -2.26
C ALA A 167 10.97 24.79 -3.14
N LEU A 168 10.23 24.20 -4.08
CA LEU A 168 10.66 23.05 -4.87
C LEU A 168 11.12 23.41 -6.28
N GLY A 169 10.59 24.50 -6.83
CA GLY A 169 10.65 24.82 -8.25
C GLY A 169 9.61 24.04 -9.07
N GLU A 170 9.29 24.56 -10.26
CA GLU A 170 8.20 24.04 -11.11
C GLU A 170 8.40 22.58 -11.51
N ALA A 171 9.62 22.17 -11.86
CA ALA A 171 9.90 20.81 -12.30
C ALA A 171 9.62 19.77 -11.21
N ALA A 172 9.98 20.07 -9.96
CA ALA A 172 9.73 19.20 -8.82
C ALA A 172 8.24 19.24 -8.41
N PHE A 173 7.58 20.40 -8.53
CA PHE A 173 6.14 20.52 -8.28
C PHE A 173 5.30 19.72 -9.29
N VAL A 174 5.69 19.70 -10.57
CA VAL A 174 5.07 18.84 -11.59
C VAL A 174 5.25 17.36 -11.24
N GLU A 175 6.44 16.97 -10.79
CA GLU A 175 6.71 15.59 -10.37
C GLU A 175 5.94 15.20 -9.09
N LEU A 176 5.77 16.13 -8.14
CA LEU A 176 4.91 15.98 -6.96
C LEU A 176 3.45 15.74 -7.37
N THR A 177 2.91 16.60 -8.23
CA THR A 177 1.55 16.46 -8.76
C THR A 177 1.37 15.11 -9.45
N ALA A 178 2.33 14.73 -10.29
CA ALA A 178 2.27 13.48 -11.03
C ALA A 178 2.35 12.25 -10.11
N ILE A 179 3.21 12.25 -9.08
CA ILE A 179 3.31 11.09 -8.19
C ILE A 179 2.07 10.91 -7.31
N VAL A 180 1.41 12.00 -6.88
CA VAL A 180 0.13 11.93 -6.18
C VAL A 180 -0.95 11.33 -7.08
N ALA A 181 -1.01 11.73 -8.37
CA ALA A 181 -1.91 11.12 -9.34
C ALA A 181 -1.63 9.62 -9.57
N VAL A 182 -0.36 9.23 -9.62
CA VAL A 182 0.06 7.82 -9.72
C VAL A 182 -0.42 7.03 -8.51
N GLU A 183 -0.30 7.57 -7.31
CA GLU A 183 -0.78 6.87 -6.12
C GLU A 183 -2.30 6.76 -6.09
N ASN A 184 -3.01 7.79 -6.53
CA ASN A 184 -4.45 7.74 -6.72
C ASN A 184 -4.88 6.62 -7.70
N LEU A 185 -4.12 6.42 -8.78
CA LEU A 185 -4.32 5.30 -9.71
C LEU A 185 -4.09 3.95 -9.00
N ARG A 186 -2.93 3.76 -8.35
CA ARG A 186 -2.56 2.52 -7.66
C ARG A 186 -3.56 2.15 -6.59
N SER A 187 -3.82 3.08 -5.68
CA SER A 187 -4.74 2.91 -4.55
C SER A 187 -6.15 2.57 -5.03
N ARG A 188 -6.71 3.29 -6.00
CA ARG A 188 -8.06 3.00 -6.52
C ARG A 188 -8.12 1.68 -7.27
N MET A 189 -7.10 1.32 -8.04
CA MET A 189 -7.02 0.01 -8.69
C MET A 189 -6.98 -1.13 -7.67
N ASN A 190 -6.12 -1.03 -6.66
CA ASN A 190 -6.00 -2.02 -5.60
C ASN A 190 -7.31 -2.17 -4.82
N THR A 191 -7.89 -1.05 -4.38
CA THR A 191 -9.17 -1.02 -3.69
C THR A 191 -10.29 -1.63 -4.54
N ALA A 192 -10.38 -1.32 -5.84
CA ALA A 192 -11.39 -1.88 -6.74
C ALA A 192 -11.20 -3.39 -6.94
N LEU A 193 -9.95 -3.86 -7.06
CA LEU A 193 -9.61 -5.27 -7.20
C LEU A 193 -9.73 -6.06 -5.87
N GLY A 194 -9.96 -5.39 -4.74
CA GLY A 194 -10.05 -6.01 -3.42
C GLY A 194 -8.69 -6.44 -2.86
N LEU A 195 -7.61 -5.81 -3.31
CA LEU A 195 -6.27 -6.12 -2.85
C LEU A 195 -6.04 -5.46 -1.49
N THR A 196 -5.62 -6.27 -0.52
CA THR A 196 -5.28 -5.84 0.84
C THR A 196 -3.80 -6.09 1.12
N SER A 197 -3.30 -5.57 2.23
CA SER A 197 -1.94 -5.85 2.76
C SER A 197 -1.45 -7.26 2.43
N GLN A 198 -0.24 -7.36 1.87
CA GLN A 198 0.42 -8.61 1.44
C GLN A 198 1.56 -9.01 2.41
N GLY A 199 1.62 -8.33 3.56
CA GLY A 199 2.60 -8.56 4.61
C GLY A 199 3.99 -8.23 4.13
N PHE A 200 4.19 -7.06 3.53
CA PHE A 200 5.51 -6.50 3.23
C PHE A 200 6.13 -5.87 4.48
N LYS A 201 5.34 -5.12 5.24
CA LYS A 201 5.72 -4.45 6.50
C LYS A 201 6.02 -5.43 7.63
N ASP A 202 5.45 -6.63 7.60
CA ASP A 202 5.69 -7.66 8.62
C ASP A 202 7.14 -8.18 8.58
N HIS A 203 7.84 -7.98 7.45
CA HIS A 203 9.28 -8.27 7.32
C HIS A 203 10.16 -7.06 7.71
N CYS A 204 9.56 -5.95 8.16
CA CYS A 204 10.25 -4.75 8.60
C CYS A 204 10.38 -4.62 10.12
N GLU A 205 9.95 -5.62 10.89
CA GLU A 205 9.97 -5.54 12.36
C GLU A 205 11.39 -5.34 12.93
N ILE A 206 11.58 -4.14 13.47
CA ILE A 206 12.49 -3.86 14.58
C ILE A 206 11.93 -4.63 15.80
N PRO A 207 12.76 -5.32 16.62
CA PRO A 207 12.29 -6.17 17.71
C PRO A 207 11.29 -5.42 18.59
N ALA A 208 10.17 -6.08 18.89
CA ALA A 208 9.13 -5.55 19.77
C ALA A 208 9.75 -5.03 21.07
N ARG A 209 9.64 -3.71 21.30
CA ARG A 209 9.88 -3.15 22.61
C ARG A 209 8.73 -3.66 23.47
N GLU A 210 9.05 -4.64 24.30
CA GLU A 210 8.21 -5.22 25.33
C GLU A 210 7.34 -4.13 25.96
N GLN A 211 6.03 -4.38 25.94
CA GLN A 211 4.99 -3.48 26.41
C GLN A 211 5.41 -2.94 27.77
N ALA A 212 5.76 -1.65 27.83
CA ALA A 212 5.93 -0.97 29.09
C ALA A 212 4.55 -0.98 29.77
N ALA A 213 4.41 -1.90 30.72
CA ALA A 213 3.25 -2.01 31.58
C ALA A 213 2.87 -0.62 32.08
N ALA A 214 1.60 -0.28 31.93
CA ALA A 214 1.01 0.88 32.56
C ALA A 214 1.35 0.86 34.06
N PRO A 215 1.89 1.94 34.66
CA PRO A 215 2.03 1.99 36.10
C PRO A 215 0.64 1.94 36.72
N ALA A 216 0.39 0.87 37.48
CA ALA A 216 -0.76 0.75 38.34
C ALA A 216 -0.83 1.95 39.28
N ALA A 217 -2.02 2.53 39.40
CA ALA A 217 -2.34 3.66 40.24
C ALA A 217 -1.81 3.46 41.68
N ALA A 218 -0.94 4.37 42.12
CA ALA A 218 -0.62 4.53 43.54
C ALA A 218 -1.78 5.30 44.19
N GLY A 219 -2.48 4.63 45.11
CA GLY A 219 -3.51 5.25 45.92
C GLY A 219 -2.92 6.27 46.90
N GLU A 220 -3.53 7.45 46.94
CA GLU A 220 -3.45 8.37 48.08
C GLU A 220 -4.27 7.82 49.24
N VAL A 221 -3.64 7.62 50.41
CA VAL A 221 -4.32 7.75 51.71
C VAL A 221 -3.38 8.34 52.78
N SER A 222 -3.85 9.49 53.30
CA SER A 222 -3.60 10.15 54.58
C SER A 222 -2.41 11.11 54.74
N ALA A 223 -2.80 12.39 54.77
CA ALA A 223 -2.14 13.52 55.41
C ALA A 223 -1.97 13.33 56.93
N GLY A 224 -0.93 13.98 57.44
CA GLY A 224 -0.89 14.61 58.76
C GLY A 224 -0.84 16.13 58.59
#